data_AF-F1KZP2-F1
#
_entry.id   AF-F1KZP2-F1
#
_cell.length_a   1.000
_cell.length_b   1.000
_cell.length_c   1.000
_cell.angle_alpha   90.00
_cell.angle_beta   90.00
_cell.angle_gamma   90.00
#
_symmetry.space_group_name_H-M   'P 1'
#
loop_
_entity.id
_entity.type
_entity.pdbx_description
1 polymer ?
#
loop_
_entity_poly.entity_id
_entity_poly.type
_entity_poly.pdbx_seq_one_letter_code
_entity_poly.pdbx_strand_id
1 'polypeptide(L)'
;MDSDGDDELNRRRATNIINEPLLTGGQDVETIDERITCLERELAAAVSDIAHLVDRKYEKFIPEVVAENSLLNKLSDVVRIAEQSEEEIRERIKSIGEDLETYKDKSALSRLAHLRQCKENIGTLEEVEEGFVRLLHTPIEGEEDGLLMNARLITTIENRIEQMNKNGGDIEGLIMDRIYPALQEQLETMKGTLAVSLTNFSQQLYEMVSDTASNLRILRITCEHPSKVSKCLSAMQILGMLDGLLAKLSTWILRDMCSFIIQSKTPNEVFSLGECVGAVVGKREYRIRTDLSIGEGVRKPDLDGIFQTLKRFFGYLEQDLGGVIVSDKNDMRLAQMIGKKTGDQLVDMIVKECLTPAVPYSAEEKPYFEELLTTADNFHEYLTSLGFFTNETITFKKFTDNHNTVFINRRCTTFVTKARALIDSPLMPLVTVGSGEREKWEATEAFKKANSFVGKGVVSEHCPSLMQFMRCKVSDSCVKLFELVEECLKEAAESESEVAAGRLFQTALNMMQLFVLTAPRQHEAQLSSIPLMTAVFYNNCHYLCHCLMTASVELHAQVMRAMKGASCGISLIESIPRLRKVAAQLMEGQLMQCRRQISTILVDEQSSPYKL
;
A
#
# COMPACT_ATOMS: atom_id res chain seq x y z
N MET A 1 -28.53 -49.84 75.83
CA MET A 1 -28.47 -49.35 77.21
C MET A 1 -27.38 -48.30 77.21
N ASP A 2 -27.85 -47.07 77.41
CA ASP A 2 -27.19 -45.84 77.89
C ASP A 2 -26.03 -45.29 77.03
N SER A 3 -26.14 -44.20 76.26
CA SER A 3 -26.68 -42.82 76.45
C SER A 3 -25.83 -41.91 77.37
N ASP A 4 -25.49 -40.74 76.83
CA ASP A 4 -25.42 -39.45 77.54
C ASP A 4 -24.30 -39.17 78.56
N GLY A 5 -23.07 -39.64 78.31
CA GLY A 5 -21.92 -39.34 79.20
C GLY A 5 -21.01 -38.17 78.80
N ASP A 6 -20.71 -38.00 77.51
CA ASP A 6 -19.63 -37.09 77.07
C ASP A 6 -20.10 -35.69 76.64
N ASP A 7 -21.40 -35.45 76.60
CA ASP A 7 -22.00 -34.16 76.23
C ASP A 7 -22.10 -33.18 77.43
N GLU A 8 -21.78 -33.65 78.64
CA GLU A 8 -21.78 -32.88 79.90
C GLU A 8 -20.40 -32.24 80.20
N LEU A 9 -19.29 -32.76 79.65
CA LEU A 9 -17.96 -32.18 79.84
C LEU A 9 -17.69 -30.98 78.91
N ASN A 10 -18.33 -30.96 77.73
CA ASN A 10 -18.27 -29.84 76.79
C ASN A 10 -19.21 -28.68 77.16
N ARG A 11 -20.24 -28.90 77.98
CA ARG A 11 -21.15 -27.85 78.45
C ARG A 11 -20.65 -27.04 79.65
N ARG A 12 -19.60 -27.48 80.35
CA ARG A 12 -19.03 -26.76 81.52
C ARG A 12 -17.83 -25.85 81.22
N ARG A 13 -17.36 -25.76 79.97
CA ARG A 13 -16.39 -24.73 79.56
C ARG A 13 -17.04 -23.49 78.91
N ALA A 14 -18.36 -23.47 78.76
CA ALA A 14 -19.10 -22.38 78.13
C ALA A 14 -19.71 -21.36 79.12
N THR A 15 -19.46 -21.48 80.43
CA THR A 15 -20.02 -20.57 81.44
C THR A 15 -18.98 -20.17 82.48
N ASN A 16 -17.97 -19.42 82.04
CA ASN A 16 -17.22 -18.48 82.88
C ASN A 16 -16.64 -17.37 81.98
N ILE A 17 -17.54 -16.64 81.32
CA ILE A 17 -17.35 -15.21 81.14
C ILE A 17 -18.23 -14.60 82.22
N ILE A 18 -17.61 -14.00 83.23
CA ILE A 18 -18.06 -12.79 83.95
C ILE A 18 -17.02 -12.57 85.07
N ASN A 19 -16.41 -11.40 85.02
CA ASN A 19 -15.47 -10.79 85.97
C ASN A 19 -13.97 -10.94 85.66
N GLU A 20 -13.51 -10.24 84.62
CA GLU A 20 -12.32 -9.39 84.75
C GLU A 20 -12.64 -8.01 84.16
N PRO A 21 -12.05 -6.93 84.73
CA PRO A 21 -12.61 -5.57 84.70
C PRO A 21 -12.43 -4.89 83.35
N LEU A 22 -13.12 -3.77 83.14
CA LEU A 22 -12.87 -2.83 82.03
C LEU A 22 -11.36 -2.54 81.92
N LEU A 23 -10.72 -3.13 80.92
CA LEU A 23 -9.33 -2.87 80.56
C LEU A 23 -9.32 -1.73 79.54
N THR A 24 -8.47 -0.76 79.83
CA THR A 24 -8.29 0.50 79.11
C THR A 24 -7.80 0.26 77.68
N GLY A 25 -8.25 1.08 76.72
CA GLY A 25 -7.97 0.98 75.28
C GLY A 25 -6.49 1.00 74.82
N GLY A 26 -5.51 0.86 75.72
CA GLY A 26 -4.11 0.59 75.38
C GLY A 26 -3.77 -0.90 75.20
N GLN A 27 -4.47 -1.82 75.88
CA GLN A 27 -4.17 -3.26 75.81
C GLN A 27 -4.69 -3.94 74.54
N ASP A 28 -5.81 -3.45 73.99
CA ASP A 28 -6.36 -3.91 72.71
C ASP A 28 -5.50 -3.48 71.50
N VAL A 29 -4.70 -2.41 71.65
CA VAL A 29 -3.81 -1.89 70.60
C VAL A 29 -2.52 -2.70 70.52
N GLU A 30 -1.90 -3.05 71.66
CA GLU A 30 -0.73 -3.96 71.69
C GLU A 30 -1.09 -5.33 71.11
N THR A 31 -2.28 -5.86 71.41
CA THR A 31 -2.72 -7.14 70.84
C THR A 31 -3.01 -7.10 69.33
N ILE A 32 -3.39 -5.95 68.77
CA ILE A 32 -3.51 -5.77 67.31
C ILE A 32 -2.12 -5.74 66.65
N ASP A 33 -1.16 -4.99 67.22
CA ASP A 33 0.19 -4.89 66.65
C ASP A 33 0.96 -6.21 66.73
N GLU A 34 0.80 -6.97 67.82
CA GLU A 34 1.32 -8.34 67.95
C GLU A 34 0.77 -9.28 66.87
N ARG A 35 -0.53 -9.18 66.57
CA ARG A 35 -1.19 -9.97 65.52
C ARG A 35 -0.75 -9.58 64.11
N ILE A 36 -0.61 -8.27 63.83
CA ILE A 36 -0.04 -7.78 62.56
C ILE A 36 1.40 -8.32 62.39
N THR A 37 2.21 -8.28 63.46
CA THR A 37 3.58 -8.80 63.45
C THR A 37 3.63 -10.33 63.26
N CYS A 38 2.66 -11.06 63.82
CA CYS A 38 2.52 -12.50 63.59
C CYS A 38 2.23 -12.80 62.11
N LEU A 39 1.27 -12.07 61.53
CA LEU A 39 0.89 -12.21 60.12
C LEU A 39 2.03 -11.84 59.16
N GLU A 40 2.82 -10.80 59.48
CA GLU A 40 4.04 -10.46 58.72
C GLU A 40 5.04 -11.62 58.70
N ARG A 41 5.28 -12.25 59.86
CA ARG A 41 6.23 -13.37 59.96
C ARG A 41 5.73 -14.61 59.21
N GLU A 42 4.43 -14.91 59.31
CA GLU A 42 3.80 -16.03 58.60
C GLU A 42 3.85 -15.84 57.09
N LEU A 43 3.51 -14.63 56.60
CA LEU A 43 3.58 -14.31 55.17
C LEU A 43 5.03 -14.32 54.65
N ALA A 44 5.99 -13.80 55.40
CA ALA A 44 7.40 -13.85 55.00
C ALA A 44 7.92 -15.29 54.89
N ALA A 45 7.60 -16.15 55.86
CA ALA A 45 7.94 -17.57 55.81
C ALA A 45 7.25 -18.27 54.63
N ALA A 46 5.97 -17.98 54.41
CA ALA A 46 5.20 -18.53 53.29
C ALA A 46 5.77 -18.12 51.93
N VAL A 47 6.13 -16.85 51.73
CA VAL A 47 6.74 -16.36 50.49
C VAL A 47 8.08 -17.04 50.23
N SER A 48 8.90 -17.27 51.27
CA SER A 48 10.14 -18.03 51.14
C SER A 48 9.89 -19.49 50.73
N ASP A 49 8.90 -20.16 51.33
CA ASP A 49 8.50 -21.52 50.96
C ASP A 49 8.01 -21.58 49.49
N ILE A 50 7.17 -20.62 49.10
CA ILE A 50 6.63 -20.49 47.73
C ILE A 50 7.78 -20.29 46.74
N ALA A 51 8.73 -19.38 47.01
CA ALA A 51 9.88 -19.16 46.15
C ALA A 51 10.71 -20.45 45.93
N HIS A 52 10.88 -21.25 46.98
CA HIS A 52 11.56 -22.54 46.87
C HIS A 52 10.75 -23.57 46.06
N LEU A 53 9.43 -23.59 46.19
CA LEU A 53 8.56 -24.45 45.39
C LEU A 53 8.54 -24.03 43.90
N VAL A 54 8.54 -22.72 43.62
CA VAL A 54 8.65 -22.15 42.26
C VAL A 54 9.98 -22.54 41.61
N ASP A 55 11.11 -22.34 42.28
CA ASP A 55 12.44 -22.78 41.83
C ASP A 55 12.46 -24.30 41.54
N ARG A 56 11.94 -25.11 42.46
CA ARG A 56 11.83 -26.56 42.26
C ARG A 56 10.97 -26.96 41.06
N LYS A 57 9.87 -26.24 40.82
CA LYS A 57 8.91 -26.57 39.76
C LYS A 57 9.38 -26.08 38.39
N TYR A 58 9.86 -24.85 38.30
CA TYR A 58 10.11 -24.16 37.03
C TYR A 58 11.58 -24.08 36.64
N GLU A 59 12.51 -23.90 37.58
CA GLU A 59 13.95 -23.88 37.26
C GLU A 59 14.54 -25.30 37.25
N LYS A 60 14.20 -26.12 38.26
CA LYS A 60 14.73 -27.49 38.42
C LYS A 60 13.87 -28.57 37.79
N PHE A 61 12.67 -28.22 37.33
CA PHE A 61 11.71 -29.10 36.66
C PHE A 61 11.52 -30.45 37.38
N ILE A 62 11.01 -30.44 38.62
CA ILE A 62 10.79 -31.67 39.40
C ILE A 62 9.38 -32.24 39.14
N PRO A 63 9.22 -33.42 38.47
CA PRO A 63 7.91 -33.92 38.04
C PRO A 63 6.95 -34.27 39.19
N GLU A 64 7.46 -34.77 40.32
CA GLU A 64 6.64 -35.09 41.50
C GLU A 64 5.92 -33.84 42.04
N VAL A 65 6.62 -32.71 42.06
CA VAL A 65 6.07 -31.40 42.50
C VAL A 65 4.95 -30.94 41.57
N VAL A 66 5.08 -31.21 40.27
CA VAL A 66 4.08 -30.91 39.24
C VAL A 66 2.86 -31.83 39.38
N ALA A 67 3.07 -33.13 39.60
CA ALA A 67 2.00 -34.13 39.70
C ALA A 67 1.13 -33.95 40.95
N GLU A 68 1.73 -33.56 42.08
CA GLU A 68 1.02 -33.37 43.35
C GLU A 68 0.37 -31.98 43.50
N ASN A 69 0.53 -31.07 42.52
CA ASN A 69 0.09 -29.67 42.61
C ASN A 69 0.49 -28.98 43.94
N SER A 70 1.65 -29.36 44.49
CA SER A 70 2.11 -28.95 45.82
C SER A 70 2.26 -27.43 45.96
N LEU A 71 2.69 -26.72 44.90
CA LEU A 71 2.75 -25.26 44.85
C LEU A 71 1.36 -24.62 44.93
N LEU A 72 0.40 -25.08 44.12
CA LEU A 72 -0.96 -24.57 44.11
C LEU A 72 -1.65 -24.78 45.47
N ASN A 73 -1.53 -25.98 46.04
CA ASN A 73 -2.10 -26.29 47.36
C ASN A 73 -1.54 -25.35 48.46
N LYS A 74 -0.22 -25.10 48.44
CA LYS A 74 0.42 -24.17 49.39
C LYS A 74 -0.05 -22.73 49.18
N LEU A 75 -0.23 -22.28 47.93
CA LEU A 75 -0.76 -20.95 47.63
C LEU A 75 -2.18 -20.78 48.19
N SER A 76 -3.08 -21.73 47.91
CA SER A 76 -4.47 -21.70 48.43
C SER A 76 -4.53 -21.67 49.96
N ASP A 77 -3.68 -22.44 50.64
CA ASP A 77 -3.61 -22.44 52.10
C ASP A 77 -3.15 -21.08 52.66
N VAL A 78 -2.12 -20.48 52.04
CA VAL A 78 -1.57 -19.19 52.47
C VAL A 78 -2.58 -18.06 52.25
N VAL A 79 -3.25 -18.03 51.09
CA VAL A 79 -4.30 -17.03 50.80
C VAL A 79 -5.44 -17.14 51.82
N ARG A 80 -5.90 -18.37 52.10
CA ARG A 80 -6.97 -18.62 53.09
C ARG A 80 -6.59 -18.18 54.50
N ILE A 81 -5.39 -18.53 54.97
CA ILE A 81 -4.90 -18.14 56.31
C ILE A 81 -4.76 -16.62 56.42
N ALA A 82 -4.20 -15.98 55.39
CA ALA A 82 -4.00 -14.53 55.36
C ALA A 82 -5.34 -13.80 55.34
N GLU A 83 -6.33 -14.28 54.58
CA GLU A 83 -7.67 -13.70 54.51
C GLU A 83 -8.42 -13.80 55.84
N GLN A 84 -8.39 -14.98 56.49
CA GLN A 84 -9.00 -15.16 57.81
C GLN A 84 -8.36 -14.24 58.85
N SER A 85 -7.02 -14.16 58.87
CA SER A 85 -6.28 -13.32 59.81
C SER A 85 -6.54 -11.82 59.58
N GLU A 86 -6.63 -11.40 58.31
CA GLU A 86 -6.91 -10.02 57.95
C GLU A 86 -8.34 -9.60 58.34
N GLU A 87 -9.33 -10.46 58.14
CA GLU A 87 -10.73 -10.19 58.54
C GLU A 87 -10.86 -10.13 60.06
N GLU A 88 -10.18 -11.01 60.80
CA GLU A 88 -10.12 -10.93 62.27
C GLU A 88 -9.51 -9.62 62.77
N ILE A 89 -8.44 -9.14 62.13
CA ILE A 89 -7.81 -7.85 62.48
C ILE A 89 -8.77 -6.70 62.14
N ARG A 90 -9.46 -6.76 61.00
CA ARG A 90 -10.40 -5.73 60.53
C ARG A 90 -11.62 -5.58 61.44
N GLU A 91 -12.26 -6.69 61.82
CA GLU A 91 -13.43 -6.66 62.71
C GLU A 91 -13.07 -6.14 64.10
N ARG A 92 -11.85 -6.41 64.60
CA ARG A 92 -11.37 -5.81 65.86
C ARG A 92 -11.09 -4.30 65.76
N ILE A 93 -10.50 -3.85 64.65
CA ILE A 93 -10.33 -2.41 64.40
C ILE A 93 -11.70 -1.71 64.39
N LYS A 94 -12.72 -2.35 63.82
CA LYS A 94 -14.09 -1.85 63.77
C LYS A 94 -14.78 -1.87 65.14
N SER A 95 -14.54 -2.88 65.98
CA SER A 95 -15.07 -2.93 67.36
C SER A 95 -14.46 -1.88 68.29
N ILE A 96 -13.24 -1.43 68.01
CA ILE A 96 -12.58 -0.32 68.72
C ILE A 96 -13.10 1.05 68.24
N GLY A 97 -13.79 1.08 67.09
CA GLY A 97 -14.28 2.26 66.38
C GLY A 97 -15.39 3.08 67.04
N GLU A 98 -15.66 2.94 68.33
CA GLU A 98 -16.49 3.90 69.08
C GLU A 98 -15.65 4.98 69.81
N ASP A 99 -14.34 4.78 69.99
CA ASP A 99 -13.42 5.72 70.69
C ASP A 99 -12.34 6.34 69.76
N LEU A 100 -12.73 6.64 68.52
CA LEU A 100 -11.91 6.91 67.33
C LEU A 100 -11.07 8.23 67.29
N GLU A 101 -10.87 8.93 68.40
CA GLU A 101 -10.03 10.16 68.45
C GLU A 101 -8.56 9.87 68.82
N THR A 102 -8.24 8.69 69.36
CA THR A 102 -6.87 8.34 69.83
C THR A 102 -6.08 7.40 68.92
N TYR A 103 -6.70 6.77 67.91
CA TYR A 103 -6.00 5.86 67.00
C TYR A 103 -5.32 6.63 65.85
N LYS A 104 -4.23 7.33 66.20
CA LYS A 104 -3.37 8.08 65.27
C LYS A 104 -2.10 7.33 64.90
N ASP A 105 -2.08 6.00 64.98
CA ASP A 105 -0.92 5.26 64.50
C ASP A 105 -1.04 4.92 63.02
N LYS A 106 -0.63 5.87 62.18
CA LYS A 106 -0.50 5.67 60.72
C LYS A 106 0.38 4.46 60.37
N SER A 107 1.23 4.01 61.31
CA SER A 107 2.09 2.84 61.18
C SER A 107 1.30 1.55 60.99
N ALA A 108 0.44 1.16 61.94
CA ALA A 108 -0.27 -0.12 61.91
C ALA A 108 -1.23 -0.24 60.71
N LEU A 109 -1.95 0.84 60.36
CA LEU A 109 -2.80 0.86 59.17
C LEU A 109 -1.99 0.76 57.87
N SER A 110 -0.80 1.36 57.81
CA SER A 110 0.09 1.24 56.65
C SER A 110 0.71 -0.16 56.53
N ARG A 111 1.09 -0.79 57.65
CA ARG A 111 1.56 -2.18 57.71
C ARG A 111 0.47 -3.15 57.26
N LEU A 112 -0.74 -3.00 57.78
CA LEU A 112 -1.89 -3.80 57.36
C LEU A 112 -2.22 -3.60 55.87
N ALA A 113 -2.09 -2.37 55.34
CA ALA A 113 -2.24 -2.11 53.91
C ALA A 113 -1.15 -2.80 53.07
N HIS A 114 0.10 -2.82 53.54
CA HIS A 114 1.20 -3.56 52.89
C HIS A 114 0.95 -5.07 52.91
N LEU A 115 0.46 -5.63 54.02
CA LEU A 115 0.08 -7.04 54.13
C LEU A 115 -1.08 -7.40 53.21
N ARG A 116 -2.08 -6.52 53.08
CA ARG A 116 -3.16 -6.67 52.10
C ARG A 116 -2.62 -6.73 50.67
N GLN A 117 -1.70 -5.83 50.34
CA GLN A 117 -1.08 -5.83 49.01
C GLN A 117 -0.28 -7.11 48.76
N CYS A 118 0.44 -7.61 49.78
CA CYS A 118 1.13 -8.89 49.68
C CYS A 118 0.15 -10.06 49.51
N LYS A 119 -0.95 -10.09 50.27
CA LYS A 119 -1.99 -11.11 50.14
C LYS A 119 -2.57 -11.10 48.72
N GLU A 120 -2.88 -9.92 48.19
CA GLU A 120 -3.38 -9.76 46.82
C GLU A 120 -2.36 -10.28 45.80
N ASN A 121 -1.06 -10.00 45.98
CA ASN A 121 0.00 -10.51 45.10
C ASN A 121 0.15 -12.05 45.17
N ILE A 122 -0.03 -12.66 46.34
CA ILE A 122 -0.06 -14.12 46.48
C ILE A 122 -1.34 -14.70 45.84
N GLY A 123 -2.49 -14.03 45.97
CA GLY A 123 -3.73 -14.42 45.29
C GLY A 123 -3.59 -14.37 43.76
N THR A 124 -2.95 -13.33 43.22
CA THR A 124 -2.65 -13.28 41.78
C THR A 124 -1.68 -14.38 41.35
N LEU A 125 -0.74 -14.77 42.22
CA LEU A 125 0.18 -15.88 41.96
C LEU A 125 -0.57 -17.23 41.93
N GLU A 126 -1.55 -17.41 42.82
CA GLU A 126 -2.45 -18.57 42.81
C GLU A 126 -3.23 -18.65 41.48
N GLU A 127 -3.81 -17.54 41.01
CA GLU A 127 -4.51 -17.50 39.73
C GLU A 127 -3.58 -17.80 38.53
N VAL A 128 -2.35 -17.30 38.56
CA VAL A 128 -1.33 -17.58 37.54
C VAL A 128 -0.97 -19.07 37.52
N GLU A 129 -0.76 -19.64 38.70
CA GLU A 129 -0.44 -21.06 38.87
C GLU A 129 -1.58 -21.97 38.39
N GLU A 130 -2.83 -21.63 38.74
CA GLU A 130 -4.02 -22.32 38.25
C GLU A 130 -4.07 -22.27 36.71
N GLY A 131 -3.75 -21.11 36.13
CA GLY A 131 -3.61 -20.92 34.69
C GLY A 131 -2.57 -21.86 34.07
N PHE A 132 -1.37 -21.96 34.65
CA PHE A 132 -0.34 -22.88 34.16
C PHE A 132 -0.74 -24.35 34.27
N VAL A 133 -1.37 -24.74 35.38
CA VAL A 133 -1.91 -26.10 35.55
C VAL A 133 -2.95 -26.38 34.47
N ARG A 134 -3.87 -25.45 34.20
CA ARG A 134 -4.87 -25.62 33.13
C ARG A 134 -4.24 -25.72 31.75
N LEU A 135 -3.19 -24.94 31.46
CA LEU A 135 -2.46 -25.03 30.19
C LEU A 135 -1.80 -26.41 30.00
N LEU A 136 -1.20 -26.97 31.06
CA LEU A 136 -0.56 -28.30 31.00
C LEU A 136 -1.57 -29.43 30.73
N HIS A 137 -2.79 -29.30 31.23
CA HIS A 137 -3.84 -30.32 31.10
C HIS A 137 -4.71 -30.15 29.86
N THR A 138 -4.65 -28.99 29.18
CA THR A 138 -5.42 -28.75 27.95
C THR A 138 -4.63 -29.29 26.75
N PRO A 139 -5.09 -30.37 26.10
CA PRO A 139 -4.32 -31.00 25.03
C PRO A 139 -4.21 -30.07 23.81
N ILE A 140 -3.00 -29.99 23.27
CA ILE A 140 -2.71 -29.31 21.99
C ILE A 140 -3.22 -30.14 20.81
N GLU A 141 -3.27 -31.46 20.96
CA GLU A 141 -3.65 -32.42 19.93
C GLU A 141 -4.97 -33.12 20.28
N GLY A 142 -5.93 -33.14 19.35
CA GLY A 142 -7.15 -33.96 19.44
C GLY A 142 -8.45 -33.22 19.77
N GLU A 143 -8.41 -32.05 20.42
CA GLU A 143 -9.60 -31.23 20.68
C GLU A 143 -9.67 -30.02 19.74
N GLU A 144 -10.84 -29.75 19.17
CA GLU A 144 -11.04 -28.65 18.22
C GLU A 144 -10.76 -27.26 18.81
N ASP A 145 -10.81 -27.12 20.14
CA ASP A 145 -10.71 -25.84 20.85
C ASP A 145 -9.39 -25.63 21.61
N GLY A 146 -8.54 -26.65 21.73
CA GLY A 146 -7.37 -26.63 22.61
C GLY A 146 -6.40 -25.47 22.32
N LEU A 147 -6.08 -25.24 21.04
CA LEU A 147 -5.15 -24.18 20.61
C LEU A 147 -5.67 -22.77 20.94
N LEU A 148 -6.96 -22.52 20.71
CA LEU A 148 -7.58 -21.22 20.98
C LEU A 148 -7.73 -20.97 22.48
N MET A 149 -8.13 -21.99 23.23
CA MET A 149 -8.20 -21.90 24.69
C MET A 149 -6.82 -21.65 25.30
N ASN A 150 -5.78 -22.33 24.81
CA ASN A 150 -4.41 -22.10 25.27
C ASN A 150 -3.93 -20.68 24.98
N ALA A 151 -4.23 -20.11 23.80
CA ALA A 151 -3.88 -18.71 23.51
C ALA A 151 -4.58 -17.71 24.45
N ARG A 152 -5.86 -17.94 24.76
CA ARG A 152 -6.63 -17.10 25.71
C ARG A 152 -6.10 -17.22 27.14
N LEU A 153 -5.75 -18.43 27.57
CA LEU A 153 -5.15 -18.69 28.88
C LEU A 153 -3.78 -17.99 28.99
N ILE A 154 -2.92 -18.12 27.98
CA ILE A 154 -1.63 -17.43 27.93
C ILE A 154 -1.81 -15.91 28.09
N THR A 155 -2.74 -15.32 27.34
CA THR A 155 -3.03 -13.87 27.43
C THR A 155 -3.56 -13.47 28.81
N THR A 156 -4.37 -14.33 29.44
CA THR A 156 -4.88 -14.09 30.79
C THR A 156 -3.74 -14.11 31.82
N ILE A 157 -2.85 -15.10 31.72
CA ILE A 157 -1.67 -15.24 32.59
C ILE A 157 -0.71 -14.07 32.39
N GLU A 158 -0.42 -13.68 31.14
CA GLU A 158 0.38 -12.49 30.80
C GLU A 158 -0.15 -11.24 31.49
N ASN A 159 -1.46 -10.98 31.39
CA ASN A 159 -2.08 -9.83 32.04
C ASN A 159 -1.99 -9.87 33.57
N ARG A 160 -2.11 -11.06 34.19
CA ARG A 160 -1.97 -11.24 35.65
C ARG A 160 -0.53 -11.00 36.12
N ILE A 161 0.45 -11.55 35.41
CA ILE A 161 1.87 -11.33 35.69
C ILE A 161 2.21 -9.83 35.55
N GLU A 162 1.66 -9.14 34.54
CA GLU A 162 1.81 -7.69 34.43
C GLU A 162 1.16 -6.90 35.56
N GLN A 163 0.00 -7.34 36.06
CA GLN A 163 -0.66 -6.72 37.22
C GLN A 163 0.19 -6.85 38.49
N MET A 164 0.80 -8.01 38.72
CA MET A 164 1.72 -8.23 39.82
C MET A 164 2.91 -7.25 39.80
N ASN A 165 3.50 -7.00 38.63
CA ASN A 165 4.60 -6.03 38.48
C ASN A 165 4.18 -4.59 38.83
N LYS A 166 2.89 -4.24 38.71
CA LYS A 166 2.37 -2.89 39.01
C LYS A 166 1.96 -2.74 40.48
N ASN A 167 1.64 -3.83 41.17
CA ASN A 167 1.16 -3.84 42.54
C ASN A 167 2.35 -3.83 43.52
N GLY A 168 2.66 -2.66 44.10
CA GLY A 168 3.83 -2.41 44.95
C GLY A 168 3.82 -3.03 46.36
N GLY A 169 3.50 -4.32 46.50
CA GLY A 169 3.58 -5.08 47.75
C GLY A 169 4.58 -6.23 47.63
N ASP A 170 5.81 -5.99 48.06
CA ASP A 170 6.88 -7.01 48.02
C ASP A 170 7.45 -7.20 49.42
N ILE A 171 7.53 -8.46 49.87
CA ILE A 171 8.20 -8.79 51.13
C ILE A 171 9.68 -8.95 50.81
N GLU A 172 10.48 -7.96 51.20
CA GLU A 172 11.95 -7.96 51.08
C GLU A 172 12.51 -8.14 49.66
N GLY A 173 11.71 -7.94 48.61
CA GLY A 173 12.16 -8.15 47.22
C GLY A 173 11.96 -9.57 46.70
N LEU A 174 11.51 -10.51 47.54
CA LEU A 174 11.48 -11.95 47.21
C LEU A 174 10.55 -12.29 46.06
N ILE A 175 9.41 -11.61 45.94
CA ILE A 175 8.43 -11.89 44.88
C ILE A 175 9.00 -11.41 43.54
N MET A 176 9.57 -10.21 43.49
CA MET A 176 10.11 -9.65 42.25
C MET A 176 11.46 -10.26 41.85
N ASP A 177 12.32 -10.61 42.80
CA ASP A 177 13.67 -11.09 42.51
C ASP A 177 13.73 -12.59 42.20
N ARG A 178 12.84 -13.41 42.80
CA ARG A 178 12.92 -14.88 42.70
C ARG A 178 11.72 -15.53 42.03
N ILE A 179 10.50 -15.04 42.30
CA ILE A 179 9.29 -15.68 41.77
C ILE A 179 8.99 -15.15 40.37
N TYR A 180 9.00 -13.83 40.19
CA TYR A 180 8.62 -13.18 38.94
C TYR A 180 9.43 -13.65 37.71
N PRO A 181 10.78 -13.76 37.76
CA PRO A 181 11.56 -14.19 36.59
C PRO A 181 11.24 -15.62 36.17
N ALA A 182 11.06 -16.54 37.12
CA ALA A 182 10.72 -17.93 36.86
C ALA A 182 9.33 -18.08 36.18
N LEU A 183 8.35 -17.27 36.60
CA LEU A 183 7.03 -17.25 35.96
C LEU A 183 7.08 -16.70 34.54
N GLN A 184 7.87 -15.65 34.30
CA GLN A 184 8.07 -15.10 32.95
C GLN A 184 8.73 -16.13 32.03
N GLU A 185 9.79 -16.81 32.49
CA GLU A 185 10.46 -17.85 31.71
C GLU A 185 9.52 -19.02 31.38
N GLN A 186 8.71 -19.45 32.35
CA GLN A 186 7.71 -20.49 32.11
C GLN A 186 6.65 -20.05 31.10
N LEU A 187 6.16 -18.82 31.21
CA LEU A 187 5.17 -18.26 30.29
C LEU A 187 5.71 -18.22 28.86
N GLU A 188 6.93 -17.72 28.67
CA GLU A 188 7.58 -17.69 27.36
C GLU A 188 7.81 -19.09 26.79
N THR A 189 8.16 -20.07 27.63
CA THR A 189 8.31 -21.47 27.22
C THR A 189 6.98 -22.07 26.72
N MET A 190 5.89 -21.82 27.44
CA MET A 190 4.55 -22.30 27.06
C MET A 190 4.05 -21.61 25.79
N LYS A 191 4.24 -20.29 25.70
CA LYS A 191 3.93 -19.50 24.50
C LYS A 191 4.72 -19.97 23.29
N GLY A 192 6.01 -20.24 23.45
CA GLY A 192 6.88 -20.79 22.41
C GLY A 192 6.40 -22.15 21.90
N THR A 193 6.01 -23.04 22.79
CA THR A 193 5.46 -24.37 22.44
C THR A 193 4.18 -24.24 21.61
N LEU A 194 3.25 -23.36 22.02
CA LEU A 194 2.03 -23.09 21.26
C LEU A 194 2.33 -22.43 19.91
N ALA A 195 3.27 -21.49 19.86
CA ALA A 195 3.67 -20.80 18.64
C ALA A 195 4.27 -21.77 17.60
N VAL A 196 5.07 -22.76 18.02
CA VAL A 196 5.59 -23.82 17.13
C VAL A 196 4.44 -24.63 16.53
N SER A 197 3.46 -25.04 17.34
CA SER A 197 2.28 -25.79 16.88
C SER A 197 1.45 -24.98 15.87
N LEU A 198 1.20 -23.70 16.14
CA LEU A 198 0.48 -22.81 15.22
C LEU A 198 1.28 -22.53 13.93
N THR A 199 2.60 -22.46 14.02
CA THR A 199 3.46 -22.31 12.84
C THR A 199 3.41 -23.56 11.96
N ASN A 200 3.47 -24.74 12.55
CA ASN A 200 3.31 -26.01 11.82
C ASN A 200 1.94 -26.09 11.14
N PHE A 201 0.88 -25.69 11.84
CA PHE A 201 -0.46 -25.57 11.25
C PHE A 201 -0.47 -24.61 10.05
N SER A 202 0.15 -23.43 10.16
CA SER A 202 0.18 -22.46 9.06
C SER A 202 0.91 -22.98 7.81
N GLN A 203 1.96 -23.78 7.99
CA GLN A 203 2.69 -24.43 6.88
C GLN A 203 1.87 -25.52 6.20
N GLN A 204 0.89 -26.12 6.90
CA GLN A 204 -0.04 -27.08 6.32
C GLN A 204 -1.24 -26.40 5.65
N LEU A 205 -1.66 -25.25 6.17
CA LEU A 205 -2.77 -24.46 5.63
C LEU A 205 -2.48 -23.95 4.22
N TYR A 206 -1.27 -23.43 3.99
CA TYR A 206 -0.84 -22.99 2.68
C TYR A 206 0.60 -23.41 2.39
N GLU A 207 0.88 -23.72 1.12
CA GLU A 207 2.23 -24.04 0.66
C GLU A 207 2.42 -23.48 -0.74
N MET A 208 3.56 -22.82 -0.97
CA MET A 208 3.94 -22.37 -2.31
C MET A 208 5.03 -23.29 -2.86
N VAL A 209 4.71 -23.97 -3.96
CA VAL A 209 5.64 -24.86 -4.66
C VAL A 209 5.95 -24.26 -6.02
N SER A 210 7.23 -24.13 -6.33
CA SER A 210 7.71 -23.75 -7.66
C SER A 210 8.41 -24.93 -8.31
N ASP A 211 7.89 -25.40 -9.43
CA ASP A 211 8.56 -26.39 -10.25
C ASP A 211 9.15 -25.71 -11.50
N THR A 212 10.46 -25.57 -11.48
CA THR A 212 11.22 -24.94 -12.57
C THR A 212 11.29 -25.82 -13.81
N ALA A 213 11.09 -27.13 -13.69
CA ALA A 213 11.12 -28.05 -14.83
C ALA A 213 9.81 -28.03 -15.61
N SER A 214 8.66 -27.90 -14.93
CA SER A 214 7.34 -27.81 -15.55
C SER A 214 6.85 -26.37 -15.79
N ASN A 215 7.65 -25.36 -15.44
CA ASN A 215 7.29 -23.95 -15.49
C ASN A 215 6.01 -23.61 -14.70
N LEU A 216 5.73 -24.37 -13.63
CA LEU A 216 4.53 -24.21 -12.82
C LEU A 216 4.84 -23.59 -11.47
N ARG A 217 3.97 -22.67 -11.07
CA ARG A 217 3.86 -22.16 -9.71
C ARG A 217 2.53 -22.61 -9.12
N ILE A 218 2.59 -23.24 -7.96
CA ILE A 218 1.45 -23.90 -7.35
C ILE A 218 1.28 -23.35 -5.93
N LEU A 219 0.17 -22.64 -5.70
CA LEU A 219 -0.29 -22.31 -4.37
C LEU A 219 -1.26 -23.39 -3.91
N ARG A 220 -0.89 -24.13 -2.88
CA ARG A 220 -1.77 -25.12 -2.24
C ARG A 220 -2.48 -24.46 -1.08
N ILE A 221 -3.79 -24.68 -0.99
CA ILE A 221 -4.60 -24.25 0.14
C ILE A 221 -5.35 -25.48 0.66
N THR A 222 -5.25 -25.71 1.97
CA THR A 222 -5.89 -26.84 2.66
C THR A 222 -6.87 -26.30 3.70
N CYS A 223 -8.16 -26.25 3.37
CA CYS A 223 -9.21 -25.75 4.25
C CYS A 223 -10.33 -26.79 4.39
N GLU A 224 -10.03 -27.91 5.04
CA GLU A 224 -10.99 -29.02 5.21
C GLU A 224 -12.11 -28.68 6.21
N HIS A 225 -11.74 -28.00 7.31
CA HIS A 225 -12.65 -27.63 8.38
C HIS A 225 -12.53 -26.13 8.70
N PRO A 226 -13.35 -25.26 8.08
CA PRO A 226 -13.28 -23.81 8.25
C PRO A 226 -13.38 -23.37 9.71
N SER A 227 -14.13 -24.09 10.55
CA SER A 227 -14.23 -23.85 11.99
C SER A 227 -12.89 -24.04 12.72
N LYS A 228 -12.18 -25.14 12.43
CA LYS A 228 -10.86 -25.43 13.01
C LYS A 228 -9.82 -24.42 12.55
N VAL A 229 -9.82 -24.07 11.27
CA VAL A 229 -8.93 -23.04 10.71
C VAL A 229 -9.19 -21.70 11.38
N SER A 230 -10.46 -21.31 11.52
CA SER A 230 -10.90 -20.07 12.20
C SER A 230 -10.34 -20.00 13.62
N LYS A 231 -10.49 -21.06 14.41
CA LYS A 231 -9.99 -21.13 15.79
C LYS A 231 -8.45 -21.00 15.85
N CYS A 232 -7.73 -21.67 14.95
CA CYS A 232 -6.26 -21.58 14.89
C CYS A 232 -5.80 -20.17 14.51
N LEU A 233 -6.45 -19.53 13.53
CA LEU A 233 -6.13 -18.16 13.14
C LEU A 233 -6.50 -17.14 14.22
N SER A 234 -7.61 -17.33 14.95
CA SER A 234 -7.94 -16.53 16.14
C SER A 234 -6.86 -16.68 17.21
N ALA A 235 -6.35 -17.89 17.45
CA ALA A 235 -5.24 -18.12 18.37
C ALA A 235 -3.97 -17.37 17.92
N MET A 236 -3.65 -17.42 16.62
CA MET A 236 -2.52 -16.66 16.05
C MET A 236 -2.73 -15.14 16.15
N GLN A 237 -3.96 -14.65 16.04
CA GLN A 237 -4.27 -13.23 16.20
C GLN A 237 -4.03 -12.77 17.64
N ILE A 238 -4.51 -13.54 18.61
CA ILE A 238 -4.32 -13.27 20.05
C ILE A 238 -2.82 -13.20 20.39
N LEU A 239 -2.02 -14.11 19.84
CA LEU A 239 -0.56 -14.16 20.05
C LEU A 239 0.24 -13.19 19.16
N GLY A 240 -0.42 -12.37 18.32
CA GLY A 240 0.25 -11.40 17.43
C GLY A 240 1.03 -12.02 16.27
N MET A 241 0.77 -13.28 15.92
CA MET A 241 1.47 -14.02 14.86
C MET A 241 0.79 -13.94 13.49
N LEU A 242 -0.48 -13.54 13.44
CA LEU A 242 -1.30 -13.58 12.24
C LEU A 242 -0.81 -12.62 11.13
N ASP A 243 -0.26 -11.46 11.49
CA ASP A 243 0.22 -10.48 10.51
C ASP A 243 1.34 -11.01 9.62
N GLY A 244 2.27 -11.79 10.19
CA GLY A 244 3.36 -12.42 9.45
C GLY A 244 2.89 -13.49 8.47
N LEU A 245 1.86 -14.25 8.86
CA LEU A 245 1.17 -15.22 8.00
C LEU A 245 0.53 -14.51 6.81
N LEU A 246 -0.28 -13.49 7.09
CA LEU A 246 -0.99 -12.73 6.08
C LEU A 246 -0.03 -12.06 5.11
N ALA A 247 1.08 -11.47 5.59
CA ALA A 247 2.08 -10.85 4.72
C ALA A 247 2.69 -11.85 3.71
N LYS A 248 3.02 -13.07 4.14
CA LYS A 248 3.53 -14.12 3.25
C LYS A 248 2.50 -14.54 2.21
N LEU A 249 1.28 -14.84 2.66
CA LEU A 249 0.18 -15.26 1.78
C LEU A 249 -0.17 -14.17 0.76
N SER A 250 -0.31 -12.91 1.20
CA SER A 250 -0.56 -11.75 0.34
C SER A 250 0.54 -11.57 -0.70
N THR A 251 1.81 -11.78 -0.34
CA THR A 251 2.94 -11.72 -1.28
C THR A 251 2.81 -12.78 -2.36
N TRP A 252 2.48 -14.02 -2.00
CA TRP A 252 2.31 -15.09 -2.97
C TRP A 252 1.10 -14.86 -3.88
N ILE A 253 -0.03 -14.41 -3.34
CA ILE A 253 -1.22 -14.06 -4.13
C ILE A 253 -0.88 -12.96 -5.15
N LEU A 254 -0.23 -11.87 -4.74
CA LEU A 254 0.07 -10.76 -5.65
C LEU A 254 1.19 -11.08 -6.62
N ARG A 255 2.38 -11.41 -6.09
CA ARG A 255 3.61 -11.56 -6.88
C ARG A 255 3.60 -12.87 -7.65
N ASP A 256 3.12 -13.95 -7.06
CA ASP A 256 3.30 -15.29 -7.61
C ASP A 256 2.05 -15.81 -8.34
N MET A 257 0.89 -15.17 -8.17
CA MET A 257 -0.35 -15.51 -8.90
C MET A 257 -0.84 -14.36 -9.79
N CYS A 258 -1.27 -13.23 -9.20
CA CYS A 258 -1.89 -12.14 -9.94
C CYS A 258 -0.97 -11.50 -10.99
N SER A 259 0.32 -11.32 -10.67
CA SER A 259 1.28 -10.71 -11.60
C SER A 259 1.39 -11.47 -12.93
N PHE A 260 1.43 -12.81 -12.87
CA PHE A 260 1.52 -13.66 -14.04
C PHE A 260 0.23 -13.69 -14.85
N ILE A 261 -0.92 -13.59 -14.20
CA ILE A 261 -2.21 -13.45 -14.89
C ILE A 261 -2.26 -12.11 -15.64
N ILE A 262 -1.87 -11.03 -14.98
CA ILE A 262 -1.91 -9.66 -15.51
C ILE A 262 -0.93 -9.46 -16.68
N GLN A 263 0.24 -10.08 -16.62
CA GLN A 263 1.28 -9.93 -17.65
C GLN A 263 1.12 -10.88 -18.83
N SER A 264 0.16 -11.81 -18.77
CA SER A 264 -0.02 -12.85 -19.79
C SER A 264 -0.68 -12.35 -21.08
N LYS A 265 -0.28 -12.97 -22.20
CA LYS A 265 -0.97 -12.85 -23.50
C LYS A 265 -2.19 -13.77 -23.61
N THR A 266 -2.22 -14.86 -22.87
CA THR A 266 -3.31 -15.84 -22.84
C THR A 266 -3.76 -16.09 -21.40
N PRO A 267 -4.41 -15.11 -20.74
CA PRO A 267 -4.72 -15.18 -19.30
C PRO A 267 -5.50 -16.44 -18.91
N ASN A 268 -6.43 -16.86 -19.78
CA ASN A 268 -7.29 -18.03 -19.56
C ASN A 268 -6.51 -19.36 -19.44
N GLU A 269 -5.36 -19.47 -20.11
CA GLU A 269 -4.49 -20.65 -20.12
C GLU A 269 -3.44 -20.61 -19.00
N VAL A 270 -3.16 -19.44 -18.44
CA VAL A 270 -2.16 -19.27 -17.37
C VAL A 270 -2.63 -19.86 -16.06
N PHE A 271 -3.89 -19.67 -15.73
CA PHE A 271 -4.46 -20.14 -14.47
C PHE A 271 -5.30 -21.40 -14.65
N SER A 272 -5.07 -22.40 -13.82
CA SER A 272 -5.88 -23.61 -13.74
C SER A 272 -5.99 -24.11 -12.30
N LEU A 273 -7.04 -24.88 -12.04
CA LEU A 273 -7.19 -25.62 -10.80
C LEU A 273 -6.72 -27.06 -10.97
N GLY A 274 -5.96 -27.54 -10.00
CA GLY A 274 -5.68 -28.95 -9.80
C GLY A 274 -6.35 -29.47 -8.54
N GLU A 275 -6.73 -30.74 -8.58
CA GLU A 275 -7.02 -31.53 -7.38
C GLU A 275 -5.82 -32.43 -7.12
N CYS A 276 -5.41 -32.55 -5.86
CA CYS A 276 -4.40 -33.53 -5.47
C CYS A 276 -4.96 -34.95 -5.65
N VAL A 277 -4.30 -35.77 -6.47
CA VAL A 277 -4.65 -37.20 -6.61
C VAL A 277 -3.99 -37.97 -5.46
N GLY A 278 -4.73 -38.23 -4.38
CA GLY A 278 -4.25 -38.94 -3.19
C GLY A 278 -5.21 -38.88 -2.00
N ALA A 279 -4.85 -39.56 -0.90
CA ALA A 279 -5.69 -39.81 0.29
C ALA A 279 -6.09 -38.58 1.14
N VAL A 280 -5.87 -37.35 0.65
CA VAL A 280 -6.23 -36.11 1.35
C VAL A 280 -7.29 -35.37 0.54
N VAL A 281 -8.54 -35.68 0.83
CA VAL A 281 -9.73 -35.02 0.27
C VAL A 281 -9.75 -33.58 0.80
N GLY A 282 -9.68 -32.57 -0.09
CA GLY A 282 -9.83 -31.15 0.29
C GLY A 282 -8.63 -30.24 0.02
N LYS A 283 -7.54 -30.74 -0.59
CA LYS A 283 -6.43 -29.90 -1.05
C LYS A 283 -6.67 -29.37 -2.46
N ARG A 284 -6.83 -28.05 -2.60
CA ARG A 284 -6.93 -27.38 -3.91
C ARG A 284 -5.58 -26.80 -4.31
N GLU A 285 -5.17 -27.06 -5.54
CA GLU A 285 -3.94 -26.52 -6.13
C GLU A 285 -4.27 -25.40 -7.12
N TYR A 286 -3.85 -24.19 -6.81
CA TYR A 286 -3.94 -23.03 -7.69
C TYR A 286 -2.67 -22.98 -8.54
N ARG A 287 -2.78 -23.32 -9.83
CA ARG A 287 -1.63 -23.51 -10.72
C ARG A 287 -1.50 -22.37 -11.71
N ILE A 288 -0.29 -21.81 -11.81
CA ILE A 288 0.11 -20.73 -12.70
C ILE A 288 1.24 -21.19 -13.62
N ARG A 289 1.05 -21.02 -14.93
CA ARG A 289 2.06 -21.25 -15.96
C ARG A 289 2.94 -20.03 -16.16
N THR A 290 4.23 -20.17 -15.87
CA THR A 290 5.23 -19.09 -15.94
C THR A 290 5.86 -18.91 -17.32
N ASP A 291 5.73 -19.90 -18.19
CA ASP A 291 6.22 -19.88 -19.59
C ASP A 291 5.36 -19.01 -20.51
N LEU A 292 4.09 -18.80 -20.14
CA LEU A 292 3.10 -18.07 -20.94
C LEU A 292 3.02 -16.56 -20.61
N SER A 293 3.81 -16.12 -19.64
CA SER A 293 3.72 -14.79 -19.04
C SER A 293 4.70 -13.76 -19.64
N ILE A 294 5.60 -14.20 -20.54
CA ILE A 294 6.67 -13.34 -21.07
C ILE A 294 6.36 -13.00 -22.53
N GLY A 295 5.88 -11.79 -22.74
CA GLY A 295 5.69 -11.19 -24.05
C GLY A 295 6.65 -10.04 -24.30
N GLU A 296 7.92 -10.30 -24.60
CA GLU A 296 8.75 -9.26 -25.21
C GLU A 296 8.15 -8.88 -26.58
N GLY A 297 7.86 -7.60 -26.76
CA GLY A 297 7.42 -7.04 -28.05
C GLY A 297 5.90 -7.15 -28.32
N VAL A 298 5.23 -6.00 -28.13
CA VAL A 298 4.08 -5.47 -28.89
C VAL A 298 2.62 -5.69 -28.40
N ARG A 299 2.02 -4.52 -28.09
CA ARG A 299 0.65 -3.93 -28.27
C ARG A 299 -0.61 -4.63 -27.70
N LYS A 300 -1.10 -4.03 -26.59
CA LYS A 300 -2.41 -4.18 -25.92
C LYS A 300 -2.63 -5.50 -25.14
N PRO A 301 -2.76 -5.46 -23.80
CA PRO A 301 -3.15 -6.63 -23.00
C PRO A 301 -4.59 -7.08 -23.31
N ASP A 302 -4.87 -8.38 -23.18
CA ASP A 302 -6.22 -8.96 -23.24
C ASP A 302 -6.95 -8.70 -21.92
N LEU A 303 -7.52 -7.52 -21.81
CA LEU A 303 -8.11 -7.01 -20.55
C LEU A 303 -9.32 -7.83 -20.11
N ASP A 304 -10.15 -8.24 -21.06
CA ASP A 304 -11.31 -9.08 -20.77
C ASP A 304 -10.88 -10.46 -20.25
N GLY A 305 -9.90 -11.09 -20.91
CA GLY A 305 -9.32 -12.35 -20.44
C GLY A 305 -8.66 -12.23 -19.07
N ILE A 306 -7.93 -11.14 -18.81
CA ILE A 306 -7.29 -10.86 -17.52
C ILE A 306 -8.36 -10.74 -16.43
N PHE A 307 -9.37 -9.88 -16.61
CA PHE A 307 -10.42 -9.69 -15.60
C PHE A 307 -11.24 -10.96 -15.39
N GLN A 308 -11.57 -11.71 -16.44
CA GLN A 308 -12.28 -12.99 -16.30
C GLN A 308 -11.44 -14.01 -15.52
N THR A 309 -10.14 -14.10 -15.81
CA THR A 309 -9.24 -15.02 -15.12
C THR A 309 -9.04 -14.62 -13.65
N LEU A 310 -8.87 -13.34 -13.35
CA LEU A 310 -8.79 -12.83 -11.98
C LEU A 310 -10.09 -13.07 -11.22
N LYS A 311 -11.26 -12.82 -11.83
CA LYS A 311 -12.56 -13.15 -11.23
C LYS A 311 -12.64 -14.62 -10.87
N ARG A 312 -12.24 -15.51 -11.78
CA ARG A 312 -12.21 -16.96 -11.53
C ARG A 312 -11.26 -17.31 -10.38
N PHE A 313 -10.05 -16.74 -10.35
CA PHE A 313 -9.08 -16.95 -9.29
C PHE A 313 -9.61 -16.51 -7.91
N PHE A 314 -10.10 -15.28 -7.78
CA PHE A 314 -10.63 -14.77 -6.52
C PHE A 314 -11.95 -15.42 -6.11
N GLY A 315 -12.79 -15.85 -7.07
CA GLY A 315 -14.00 -16.61 -6.79
C GLY A 315 -13.69 -17.97 -6.16
N TYR A 316 -12.64 -18.67 -6.62
CA TYR A 316 -12.20 -19.90 -5.97
C TYR A 316 -11.56 -19.66 -4.60
N LEU A 317 -10.78 -18.59 -4.46
CA LEU A 317 -10.24 -18.21 -3.14
C LEU A 317 -11.36 -17.90 -2.13
N GLU A 318 -12.44 -17.24 -2.55
CA GLU A 318 -13.59 -16.99 -1.69
C GLU A 318 -14.31 -18.31 -1.34
N GLN A 319 -14.46 -19.23 -2.30
CA GLN A 319 -15.05 -20.53 -2.04
C GLN A 319 -14.28 -21.32 -0.96
N ASP A 320 -12.93 -21.27 -0.99
CA ASP A 320 -12.09 -22.03 -0.07
C ASP A 320 -11.84 -21.32 1.28
N LEU A 321 -11.82 -19.97 1.29
CA LEU A 321 -11.45 -19.16 2.47
C LEU A 321 -12.60 -18.34 3.07
N GLY A 322 -13.72 -18.16 2.36
CA GLY A 322 -14.81 -17.25 2.71
C GLY A 322 -15.55 -17.63 3.99
N GLY A 323 -15.57 -18.92 4.33
CA GLY A 323 -16.12 -19.45 5.58
C GLY A 323 -15.23 -19.30 6.80
N VAL A 324 -13.99 -18.79 6.64
CA VAL A 324 -13.03 -18.65 7.73
C VAL A 324 -13.15 -17.27 8.37
N ILE A 325 -13.49 -17.25 9.67
CA ILE A 325 -13.73 -16.03 10.45
C ILE A 325 -12.71 -15.97 11.58
N VAL A 326 -11.96 -14.87 11.66
CA VAL A 326 -10.99 -14.64 12.73
C VAL A 326 -11.65 -13.74 13.78
N SER A 327 -11.87 -14.31 14.96
CA SER A 327 -12.58 -13.68 16.08
C SER A 327 -11.62 -13.17 17.15
N ASP A 328 -11.65 -11.86 17.38
CA ASP A 328 -11.23 -11.27 18.67
C ASP A 328 -11.95 -9.94 19.02
N LYS A 329 -12.85 -9.42 18.15
CA LYS A 329 -13.77 -8.28 18.45
C LYS A 329 -14.76 -7.95 17.33
N ASN A 330 -14.44 -8.25 16.06
CA ASN A 330 -15.21 -7.79 14.88
C ASN A 330 -15.57 -8.88 13.86
N ASP A 331 -15.37 -10.16 14.17
CA ASP A 331 -15.64 -11.31 13.27
C ASP A 331 -15.24 -11.04 11.80
N MET A 332 -13.97 -10.67 11.60
CA MET A 332 -13.46 -10.38 10.26
C MET A 332 -13.21 -11.67 9.49
N ARG A 333 -13.63 -11.71 8.22
CA ARG A 333 -13.35 -12.84 7.34
C ARG A 333 -11.88 -12.83 6.91
N LEU A 334 -11.28 -14.01 6.76
CA LEU A 334 -9.91 -14.12 6.25
C LEU A 334 -9.72 -13.43 4.89
N ALA A 335 -10.72 -13.55 4.01
CA ALA A 335 -10.74 -12.85 2.72
C ALA A 335 -10.59 -11.32 2.86
N GLN A 336 -11.26 -10.71 3.85
CA GLN A 336 -11.15 -9.28 4.13
C GLN A 336 -9.77 -8.89 4.65
N MET A 337 -9.16 -9.74 5.48
CA MET A 337 -7.81 -9.51 6.00
C MET A 337 -6.74 -9.58 4.90
N ILE A 338 -6.84 -10.57 4.00
CA ILE A 338 -6.00 -10.68 2.81
C ILE A 338 -6.21 -9.45 1.93
N GLY A 339 -7.48 -9.16 1.65
CA GLY A 339 -7.94 -8.03 0.87
C GLY A 339 -7.36 -6.69 1.32
N LYS A 340 -7.40 -6.40 2.62
CA LYS A 340 -6.81 -5.19 3.21
C LYS A 340 -5.31 -5.05 2.93
N LYS A 341 -4.56 -6.15 2.83
CA LYS A 341 -3.12 -6.12 2.50
C LYS A 341 -2.84 -6.12 1.00
N THR A 342 -3.73 -6.69 0.18
CA THR A 342 -3.49 -6.89 -1.26
C THR A 342 -4.19 -5.90 -2.17
N GLY A 343 -5.30 -5.30 -1.75
CA GLY A 343 -6.25 -4.59 -2.61
C GLY A 343 -5.62 -3.43 -3.37
N ASP A 344 -5.00 -2.49 -2.66
CA ASP A 344 -4.39 -1.31 -3.28
C ASP A 344 -3.24 -1.68 -4.24
N GLN A 345 -2.42 -2.67 -3.88
CA GLN A 345 -1.33 -3.14 -4.74
C GLN A 345 -1.83 -3.84 -6.00
N LEU A 346 -2.93 -4.59 -5.90
CA LEU A 346 -3.58 -5.20 -7.06
C LEU A 346 -4.13 -4.14 -8.01
N VAL A 347 -4.80 -3.11 -7.46
CA VAL A 347 -5.31 -1.98 -8.23
C VAL A 347 -4.17 -1.25 -8.93
N ASP A 348 -3.07 -0.94 -8.23
CA ASP A 348 -1.89 -0.30 -8.82
C ASP A 348 -1.27 -1.14 -9.95
N MET A 349 -1.17 -2.46 -9.76
CA MET A 349 -0.65 -3.37 -10.79
C MET A 349 -1.53 -3.38 -12.05
N ILE A 350 -2.85 -3.46 -11.90
CA ILE A 350 -3.80 -3.39 -13.01
C ILE A 350 -3.72 -2.00 -13.68
N VAL A 351 -3.66 -0.93 -12.89
CA VAL A 351 -3.53 0.43 -13.43
C VAL A 351 -2.27 0.56 -14.29
N LYS A 352 -1.13 0.09 -13.79
CA LYS A 352 0.18 0.25 -14.42
C LYS A 352 0.36 -0.64 -15.65
N GLU A 353 -0.02 -1.91 -15.55
CA GLU A 353 0.27 -2.91 -16.59
C GLU A 353 -0.89 -3.10 -17.58
N CYS A 354 -2.13 -2.75 -17.19
CA CYS A 354 -3.33 -2.94 -18.01
C CYS A 354 -3.92 -1.62 -18.51
N LEU A 355 -4.32 -0.73 -17.60
CA LEU A 355 -5.08 0.48 -17.97
C LEU A 355 -4.20 1.57 -18.59
N THR A 356 -2.98 1.76 -18.07
CA THR A 356 -2.04 2.76 -18.60
C THR A 356 -1.59 2.44 -20.04
N PRO A 357 -1.30 1.18 -20.42
CA PRO A 357 -1.04 0.86 -21.81
C PRO A 357 -2.26 1.00 -22.73
N ALA A 358 -3.47 0.82 -22.21
CA ALA A 358 -4.73 0.91 -22.94
C ALA A 358 -5.26 2.35 -23.13
N VAL A 359 -4.64 3.35 -22.48
CA VAL A 359 -4.92 4.78 -22.68
C VAL A 359 -4.99 5.09 -24.19
N PRO A 360 -6.11 5.65 -24.70
CA PRO A 360 -6.28 5.91 -26.12
C PRO A 360 -5.27 6.93 -26.65
N TYR A 361 -4.98 6.87 -27.95
CA TYR A 361 -4.08 7.84 -28.61
C TYR A 361 -4.82 8.84 -29.51
N SER A 362 -6.12 8.63 -29.76
CA SER A 362 -6.98 9.48 -30.57
C SER A 362 -8.37 9.57 -29.93
N ALA A 363 -9.16 10.58 -30.34
CA ALA A 363 -10.54 10.74 -29.89
C ALA A 363 -11.44 9.55 -30.28
N GLU A 364 -11.11 8.85 -31.37
CA GLU A 364 -11.86 7.69 -31.88
C GLU A 364 -11.76 6.46 -30.96
N GLU A 365 -10.66 6.30 -30.24
CA GLU A 365 -10.43 5.19 -29.30
C GLU A 365 -11.02 5.47 -27.90
N LYS A 366 -11.58 6.67 -27.67
CA LYS A 366 -12.14 7.09 -26.37
C LYS A 366 -13.32 6.23 -25.90
N PRO A 367 -14.32 5.90 -26.73
CA PRO A 367 -15.46 5.09 -26.29
C PRO A 367 -15.06 3.69 -25.83
N TYR A 368 -14.11 3.06 -26.52
CA TYR A 368 -13.56 1.76 -26.13
C TYR A 368 -12.87 1.81 -24.76
N PHE A 369 -12.15 2.90 -24.48
CA PHE A 369 -11.50 3.08 -23.18
C PHE A 369 -12.51 3.35 -22.05
N GLU A 370 -13.61 4.06 -22.32
CA GLU A 370 -14.70 4.25 -21.34
C GLU A 370 -15.41 2.93 -21.00
N GLU A 371 -15.65 2.07 -21.99
CA GLU A 371 -16.16 0.71 -21.79
C GLU A 371 -15.20 -0.12 -20.92
N LEU A 372 -13.90 -0.04 -21.20
CA LEU A 372 -12.87 -0.71 -20.41
C LEU A 372 -12.88 -0.26 -18.93
N LEU A 373 -12.99 1.04 -18.68
CA LEU A 373 -13.10 1.57 -17.31
C LEU A 373 -14.33 1.03 -16.60
N THR A 374 -15.44 0.88 -17.33
CA THR A 374 -16.67 0.24 -16.80
C THR A 374 -16.43 -1.22 -16.43
N THR A 375 -15.70 -1.98 -17.26
CA THR A 375 -15.30 -3.36 -16.93
C THR A 375 -14.40 -3.44 -15.69
N ALA A 376 -13.46 -2.50 -15.53
CA ALA A 376 -12.60 -2.41 -14.36
C ALA A 376 -13.40 -2.07 -13.09
N ASP A 377 -14.36 -1.15 -13.17
CA ASP A 377 -15.27 -0.83 -12.07
C ASP A 377 -16.16 -2.04 -11.71
N ASN A 378 -16.69 -2.77 -12.68
CA ASN A 378 -17.43 -4.03 -12.43
C ASN A 378 -16.55 -5.10 -11.76
N PHE A 379 -15.26 -5.14 -12.07
CA PHE A 379 -14.31 -6.01 -11.38
C PHE A 379 -14.07 -5.57 -9.93
N HIS A 380 -13.95 -4.26 -9.69
CA HIS A 380 -13.86 -3.70 -8.35
C HIS A 380 -15.09 -4.09 -7.51
N GLU A 381 -16.30 -3.86 -8.03
CA GLU A 381 -17.56 -4.24 -7.37
C GLU A 381 -17.63 -5.74 -7.08
N TYR A 382 -17.15 -6.58 -8.02
CA TYR A 382 -17.08 -8.02 -7.81
C TYR A 382 -16.19 -8.38 -6.61
N LEU A 383 -14.96 -7.85 -6.53
CA LEU A 383 -14.06 -8.11 -5.40
C LEU A 383 -14.57 -7.53 -4.09
N THR A 384 -15.30 -6.42 -4.12
CA THR A 384 -15.99 -5.87 -2.95
C THR A 384 -17.09 -6.82 -2.48
N SER A 385 -17.85 -7.43 -3.39
CA SER A 385 -18.91 -8.39 -3.02
C SER A 385 -18.37 -9.68 -2.41
N LEU A 386 -17.17 -10.13 -2.83
CA LEU A 386 -16.44 -11.23 -2.19
C LEU A 386 -15.76 -10.84 -0.87
N GLY A 387 -15.72 -9.54 -0.54
CA GLY A 387 -15.09 -9.02 0.67
C GLY A 387 -13.57 -8.84 0.59
N PHE A 388 -12.94 -9.01 -0.58
CA PHE A 388 -11.51 -8.73 -0.75
C PHE A 388 -11.22 -7.23 -0.88
N PHE A 389 -12.14 -6.46 -1.44
CA PHE A 389 -12.04 -5.00 -1.43
C PHE A 389 -12.93 -4.41 -0.34
N THR A 390 -12.45 -3.33 0.26
CA THR A 390 -13.17 -2.57 1.28
C THR A 390 -13.43 -1.15 0.79
N ASN A 391 -14.23 -0.39 1.52
CA ASN A 391 -14.46 1.03 1.23
C ASN A 391 -13.17 1.88 1.27
N GLU A 392 -12.11 1.37 1.89
CA GLU A 392 -10.80 2.01 1.95
C GLU A 392 -9.95 1.73 0.71
N THR A 393 -10.26 0.67 -0.04
CA THR A 393 -9.48 0.25 -1.22
C THR A 393 -9.62 1.30 -2.33
N ILE A 394 -8.50 1.64 -2.96
CA ILE A 394 -8.47 2.62 -4.04
C ILE A 394 -9.35 2.14 -5.21
N THR A 395 -10.22 3.01 -5.70
CA THR A 395 -11.06 2.73 -6.87
C THR A 395 -10.34 3.05 -8.17
N PHE A 396 -10.73 2.39 -9.27
CA PHE A 396 -10.22 2.73 -10.60
C PHE A 396 -10.63 4.15 -11.04
N LYS A 397 -11.73 4.71 -10.48
CA LYS A 397 -12.12 6.12 -10.68
C LYS A 397 -11.10 7.11 -10.13
N LYS A 398 -10.47 6.83 -8.98
CA LYS A 398 -9.40 7.70 -8.47
C LYS A 398 -8.20 7.73 -9.44
N PHE A 399 -7.97 6.64 -10.17
CA PHE A 399 -7.01 6.64 -11.28
C PHE A 399 -7.50 7.51 -12.45
N THR A 400 -8.77 7.47 -12.84
CA THR A 400 -9.30 8.31 -13.95
C THR A 400 -9.13 9.81 -13.72
N ASP A 401 -9.23 10.26 -12.47
CA ASP A 401 -9.03 11.67 -12.12
C ASP A 401 -7.59 12.15 -12.38
N ASN A 402 -6.60 11.27 -12.11
CA ASN A 402 -5.19 11.50 -12.47
C ASN A 402 -4.88 11.12 -13.93
N HIS A 403 -5.72 10.31 -14.56
CA HIS A 403 -5.53 9.73 -15.90
C HIS A 403 -5.61 10.76 -17.01
N ASN A 404 -6.47 11.77 -16.91
CA ASN A 404 -6.53 12.85 -17.90
C ASN A 404 -5.14 13.48 -18.11
N THR A 405 -4.37 13.61 -17.04
CA THR A 405 -2.98 14.10 -17.09
C THR A 405 -2.04 13.13 -17.81
N VAL A 406 -2.19 11.82 -17.58
CA VAL A 406 -1.39 10.75 -18.20
C VAL A 406 -1.72 10.59 -19.68
N PHE A 407 -3.01 10.59 -20.04
CA PHE A 407 -3.51 10.59 -21.42
C PHE A 407 -2.93 11.75 -22.20
N ILE A 408 -3.06 12.97 -21.67
CA ILE A 408 -2.51 14.16 -22.32
C ILE A 408 -0.99 14.06 -22.45
N ASN A 409 -0.27 13.61 -21.42
CA ASN A 409 1.18 13.44 -21.51
C ASN A 409 1.59 12.43 -22.58
N ARG A 410 0.87 11.30 -22.70
CA ARG A 410 1.15 10.28 -23.70
C ARG A 410 0.84 10.76 -25.12
N ARG A 411 -0.27 11.49 -25.30
CA ARG A 411 -0.62 12.16 -26.56
C ARG A 411 0.43 13.18 -26.96
N CYS A 412 0.84 14.06 -26.03
CA CYS A 412 1.90 15.05 -26.25
C CYS A 412 3.23 14.38 -26.65
N THR A 413 3.61 13.30 -25.95
CA THR A 413 4.82 12.52 -26.27
C THR A 413 4.75 11.91 -27.67
N THR A 414 3.58 11.47 -28.10
CA THR A 414 3.36 10.91 -29.45
C THR A 414 3.56 11.98 -30.52
N PHE A 415 3.00 13.17 -30.35
CA PHE A 415 3.24 14.31 -31.25
C PHE A 415 4.73 14.64 -31.36
N VAL A 416 5.43 14.77 -30.23
CA VAL A 416 6.87 15.05 -30.22
C VAL A 416 7.67 13.92 -30.91
N THR A 417 7.29 12.66 -30.72
CA THR A 417 7.99 11.52 -31.33
C THR A 417 7.80 11.50 -32.85
N LYS A 418 6.57 11.72 -33.34
CA LYS A 418 6.29 11.86 -34.77
C LYS A 418 7.02 13.07 -35.37
N ALA A 419 7.06 14.20 -34.67
CA ALA A 419 7.78 15.39 -35.10
C ALA A 419 9.29 15.13 -35.22
N ARG A 420 9.92 14.45 -34.25
CA ARG A 420 11.33 14.02 -34.35
C ARG A 420 11.58 13.21 -35.61
N ALA A 421 10.76 12.19 -35.86
CA ALA A 421 10.91 11.34 -37.04
C ALA A 421 10.80 12.14 -38.35
N LEU A 422 9.91 13.14 -38.41
CA LEU A 422 9.79 14.04 -39.57
C LEU A 422 10.98 14.99 -39.72
N ILE A 423 11.51 15.52 -38.60
CA ILE A 423 12.69 16.41 -38.58
C ILE A 423 13.96 15.67 -39.02
N ASP A 424 14.12 14.43 -38.57
CA ASP A 424 15.26 13.57 -38.90
C ASP A 424 15.17 13.00 -40.33
N SER A 425 13.98 13.06 -40.96
CA SER A 425 13.76 12.62 -42.34
C SER A 425 14.57 13.45 -43.34
N PRO A 426 15.07 12.85 -44.43
CA PRO A 426 15.74 13.61 -45.50
C PRO A 426 14.91 14.79 -46.01
N LEU A 427 15.60 15.85 -46.44
CA LEU A 427 14.96 17.05 -47.01
C LEU A 427 14.35 16.81 -48.42
N MET A 428 14.47 15.61 -48.97
CA MET A 428 13.85 15.18 -50.23
C MET A 428 12.73 14.16 -49.94
N PRO A 429 11.65 14.11 -50.73
CA PRO A 429 11.39 14.87 -51.95
C PRO A 429 10.94 16.32 -51.70
N LEU A 430 11.00 17.15 -52.74
CA LEU A 430 10.53 18.55 -52.70
C LEU A 430 9.11 18.66 -53.24
N VAL A 431 8.31 19.49 -52.58
CA VAL A 431 6.94 19.84 -52.98
C VAL A 431 6.84 21.34 -53.23
N THR A 432 5.94 21.75 -54.13
CA THR A 432 5.70 23.17 -54.43
C THR A 432 4.56 23.66 -53.56
N VAL A 433 4.79 24.75 -52.83
CA VAL A 433 3.81 25.41 -51.94
C VAL A 433 3.67 26.89 -52.32
N GLY A 434 2.61 27.55 -51.83
CA GLY A 434 2.36 28.98 -52.05
C GLY A 434 1.65 29.28 -53.38
N SER A 435 1.19 30.53 -53.51
CA SER A 435 0.40 31.02 -54.64
C SER A 435 1.26 31.66 -55.74
N GLY A 436 0.84 31.49 -56.98
CA GLY A 436 1.49 32.09 -58.16
C GLY A 436 1.24 33.59 -58.32
N GLU A 437 2.00 34.25 -59.20
CA GLU A 437 1.87 35.71 -59.44
C GLU A 437 0.48 36.15 -59.93
N ARG A 438 -0.21 35.28 -60.68
CA ARG A 438 -1.57 35.51 -61.17
C ARG A 438 -2.60 35.56 -60.03
N GLU A 439 -2.54 34.58 -59.14
CA GLU A 439 -3.42 34.45 -57.96
C GLU A 439 -3.19 35.62 -56.98
N LYS A 440 -1.95 36.13 -56.90
CA LYS A 440 -1.58 37.31 -56.13
C LYS A 440 -2.15 38.60 -56.72
N TRP A 441 -2.09 38.77 -58.04
CA TRP A 441 -2.68 39.92 -58.72
C TRP A 441 -4.20 39.97 -58.53
N GLU A 442 -4.87 38.82 -58.68
CA GLU A 442 -6.31 38.68 -58.47
C GLU A 442 -6.72 38.99 -57.02
N ALA A 443 -5.96 38.50 -56.03
CA ALA A 443 -6.15 38.84 -54.62
C ALA A 443 -5.95 40.33 -54.31
N THR A 444 -4.91 40.95 -54.89
CA THR A 444 -4.60 42.36 -54.68
C THR A 444 -5.69 43.26 -55.30
N GLU A 445 -6.20 42.91 -56.46
CA GLU A 445 -7.32 43.60 -57.11
C GLU A 445 -8.64 43.43 -56.34
N ALA A 446 -8.90 42.22 -55.82
CA ALA A 446 -10.06 41.98 -54.94
C ALA A 446 -9.98 42.84 -53.66
N PHE A 447 -8.79 42.92 -53.04
CA PHE A 447 -8.58 43.73 -51.83
C PHE A 447 -8.74 45.24 -52.09
N LYS A 448 -8.17 45.76 -53.19
CA LYS A 448 -8.37 47.17 -53.59
C LYS A 448 -9.84 47.50 -53.83
N LYS A 449 -10.62 46.56 -54.38
CA LYS A 449 -12.07 46.73 -54.58
C LYS A 449 -12.86 46.70 -53.26
N ALA A 450 -12.37 46.01 -52.23
CA ALA A 450 -13.06 45.85 -50.95
C ALA A 450 -13.02 47.09 -50.01
N ASN A 451 -12.17 48.08 -50.31
CA ASN A 451 -12.17 49.45 -49.78
C ASN A 451 -12.63 49.65 -48.31
N SER A 452 -12.09 48.88 -47.35
CA SER A 452 -12.48 49.00 -45.93
C SER A 452 -11.31 48.77 -44.98
N PHE A 453 -10.61 49.86 -44.67
CA PHE A 453 -9.86 49.99 -43.43
C PHE A 453 -10.69 50.89 -42.50
N VAL A 454 -11.63 50.30 -41.76
CA VAL A 454 -12.27 50.99 -40.62
C VAL A 454 -12.26 50.01 -39.45
N GLY A 455 -11.59 50.43 -38.38
CA GLY A 455 -11.47 49.68 -37.15
C GLY A 455 -12.84 49.28 -36.58
N LYS A 456 -13.09 47.98 -36.58
CA LYS A 456 -13.81 47.19 -35.58
C LYS A 456 -13.64 45.74 -36.00
N GLY A 457 -13.49 44.84 -35.03
CA GLY A 457 -13.15 43.43 -35.25
C GLY A 457 -14.03 42.79 -36.32
N VAL A 458 -13.44 42.53 -37.48
CA VAL A 458 -14.05 41.77 -38.57
C VAL A 458 -13.01 40.74 -38.99
N VAL A 459 -13.30 39.48 -38.66
CA VAL A 459 -12.71 38.33 -39.36
C VAL A 459 -13.27 38.40 -40.77
N SER A 460 -12.62 39.20 -41.63
CA SER A 460 -13.03 39.34 -43.01
C SER A 460 -12.57 38.11 -43.77
N GLU A 461 -13.49 37.43 -44.45
CA GLU A 461 -13.23 36.34 -45.41
C GLU A 461 -12.16 36.70 -46.47
N HIS A 462 -11.78 37.98 -46.57
CA HIS A 462 -10.77 38.50 -47.50
C HIS A 462 -9.35 38.64 -46.92
N CYS A 463 -9.14 38.48 -45.61
CA CYS A 463 -7.82 38.48 -44.98
C CYS A 463 -6.83 37.40 -45.51
N PRO A 464 -7.27 36.18 -45.90
CA PRO A 464 -6.38 35.15 -46.45
C PRO A 464 -5.67 35.57 -47.75
N SER A 465 -6.28 36.45 -48.53
CA SER A 465 -5.76 36.89 -49.83
C SER A 465 -4.51 37.79 -49.73
N LEU A 466 -4.36 38.52 -48.62
CA LEU A 466 -3.18 39.36 -48.34
C LEU A 466 -2.06 38.61 -47.62
N MET A 467 -2.37 37.49 -46.98
CA MET A 467 -1.38 36.65 -46.29
C MET A 467 -0.75 35.60 -47.21
N GLN A 468 -0.95 35.66 -48.52
CA GLN A 468 -0.44 34.66 -49.46
C GLN A 468 1.08 34.44 -49.36
N PHE A 469 1.48 33.17 -49.29
CA PHE A 469 2.88 32.76 -49.34
C PHE A 469 3.37 32.69 -50.79
N MET A 470 4.57 33.20 -51.04
CA MET A 470 5.17 33.16 -52.38
C MET A 470 5.43 31.73 -52.82
N ARG A 471 5.11 31.42 -54.09
CA ARG A 471 5.35 30.08 -54.63
C ARG A 471 6.82 29.68 -54.55
N CYS A 472 7.13 28.59 -53.85
CA CYS A 472 8.49 28.07 -53.72
C CYS A 472 8.49 26.54 -53.52
N LYS A 473 9.70 25.94 -53.49
CA LYS A 473 9.89 24.52 -53.18
C LYS A 473 10.36 24.35 -51.74
N VAL A 474 9.69 23.44 -51.02
CA VAL A 474 9.99 23.02 -49.64
C VAL A 474 10.11 21.50 -49.57
N SER A 475 10.67 20.96 -48.49
CA SER A 475 10.69 19.51 -48.28
C SER A 475 9.29 18.99 -47.92
N ASP A 476 8.95 17.81 -48.41
CA ASP A 476 7.70 17.11 -48.07
C ASP A 476 7.60 16.88 -46.54
N SER A 477 8.71 16.54 -45.89
CA SER A 477 8.79 16.40 -44.44
C SER A 477 8.43 17.68 -43.68
N CYS A 478 8.70 18.86 -44.24
CA CYS A 478 8.38 20.15 -43.63
C CYS A 478 6.88 20.44 -43.68
N VAL A 479 6.21 20.06 -44.77
CA VAL A 479 4.75 20.21 -44.90
C VAL A 479 4.05 19.28 -43.89
N LYS A 480 4.44 18.01 -43.86
CA LYS A 480 3.92 17.02 -42.91
C LYS A 480 4.16 17.40 -41.45
N LEU A 481 5.30 18.03 -41.16
CA LEU A 481 5.58 18.54 -39.82
C LEU A 481 4.58 19.62 -39.42
N PHE A 482 4.25 20.55 -40.32
CA PHE A 482 3.25 21.56 -40.01
C PHE A 482 1.84 20.99 -39.91
N GLU A 483 1.46 20.05 -40.77
CA GLU A 483 0.17 19.33 -40.67
C GLU A 483 0.01 18.68 -39.29
N LEU A 484 1.08 18.07 -38.76
CA LEU A 484 1.10 17.50 -37.41
C LEU A 484 0.97 18.56 -36.30
N VAL A 485 1.60 19.73 -36.49
CA VAL A 485 1.46 20.89 -35.58
C VAL A 485 0.02 21.40 -35.59
N GLU A 486 -0.59 21.49 -36.77
CA GLU A 486 -1.97 21.94 -36.95
C GLU A 486 -2.97 20.94 -36.33
N GLU A 487 -2.76 19.63 -36.50
CA GLU A 487 -3.52 18.56 -35.82
C GLU A 487 -3.49 18.76 -34.29
N CYS A 488 -2.30 18.97 -33.73
CA CYS A 488 -2.13 19.21 -32.29
C CYS A 488 -2.83 20.49 -31.81
N LEU A 489 -2.86 21.55 -32.63
CA LEU A 489 -3.54 22.81 -32.30
C LEU A 489 -5.06 22.69 -32.38
N LYS A 490 -5.59 21.94 -33.35
CA LYS A 490 -7.02 21.63 -33.45
C LYS A 490 -7.49 20.83 -32.24
N GLU A 491 -6.73 19.79 -31.84
CA GLU A 491 -7.02 19.05 -30.59
C GLU A 491 -6.98 19.94 -29.34
N ALA A 492 -6.05 20.90 -29.28
CA ALA A 492 -6.02 21.86 -28.18
C ALA A 492 -7.26 22.77 -28.17
N ALA A 493 -7.76 23.17 -29.34
CA ALA A 493 -8.93 24.03 -29.49
C ALA A 493 -10.25 23.33 -29.13
N GLU A 494 -10.34 22.03 -29.42
CA GLU A 494 -11.51 21.18 -29.15
C GLU A 494 -11.54 20.62 -27.72
N SER A 495 -10.49 20.83 -26.94
CA SER A 495 -10.37 20.25 -25.59
C SER A 495 -11.29 20.93 -24.57
N GLU A 496 -12.01 20.12 -23.79
CA GLU A 496 -12.85 20.58 -22.69
C GLU A 496 -12.06 20.88 -21.40
N SER A 497 -10.82 20.40 -21.30
CA SER A 497 -9.93 20.58 -20.15
C SER A 497 -8.92 21.69 -20.40
N GLU A 498 -8.93 22.72 -19.55
CA GLU A 498 -7.98 23.84 -19.63
C GLU A 498 -6.51 23.37 -19.56
N VAL A 499 -6.21 22.42 -18.67
CA VAL A 499 -4.88 21.84 -18.52
C VAL A 499 -4.46 21.06 -19.76
N ALA A 500 -5.40 20.33 -20.37
CA ALA A 500 -5.17 19.58 -21.60
C ALA A 500 -4.88 20.50 -22.78
N ALA A 501 -5.75 21.51 -22.99
CA ALA A 501 -5.58 22.53 -24.01
C ALA A 501 -4.22 23.23 -23.90
N GLY A 502 -3.83 23.65 -22.69
CA GLY A 502 -2.55 24.29 -22.44
C GLY A 502 -1.34 23.40 -22.75
N ARG A 503 -1.39 22.11 -22.37
CA ARG A 503 -0.29 21.16 -22.65
C ARG A 503 -0.15 20.82 -24.13
N LEU A 504 -1.27 20.62 -24.83
CA LEU A 504 -1.26 20.38 -26.28
C LEU A 504 -0.74 21.61 -27.03
N PHE A 505 -1.19 22.81 -26.66
CA PHE A 505 -0.68 24.06 -27.23
C PHE A 505 0.83 24.22 -27.00
N GLN A 506 1.31 23.98 -25.77
CA GLN A 506 2.75 23.99 -25.48
C GLN A 506 3.50 22.93 -26.29
N THR A 507 2.90 21.76 -26.52
CA THR A 507 3.49 20.69 -27.33
C THR A 507 3.67 21.11 -28.78
N ALA A 508 2.69 21.80 -29.37
CA ALA A 508 2.81 22.38 -30.71
C ALA A 508 4.03 23.32 -30.84
N LEU A 509 4.24 24.18 -29.84
CA LEU A 509 5.41 25.07 -29.78
C LEU A 509 6.72 24.29 -29.59
N ASN A 510 6.71 23.26 -28.74
CA ASN A 510 7.88 22.42 -28.51
C ASN A 510 8.31 21.70 -29.79
N MET A 511 7.36 21.27 -30.65
CA MET A 511 7.68 20.68 -31.97
C MET A 511 8.40 21.69 -32.87
N MET A 512 7.96 22.95 -32.90
CA MET A 512 8.63 24.02 -33.66
C MET A 512 10.02 24.35 -33.11
N GLN A 513 10.14 24.45 -31.78
CA GLN A 513 11.41 24.68 -31.12
C GLN A 513 12.40 23.54 -31.38
N LEU A 514 11.91 22.29 -31.37
CA LEU A 514 12.71 21.12 -31.70
C LEU A 514 13.26 21.23 -33.12
N PHE A 515 12.43 21.53 -34.12
CA PHE A 515 12.87 21.75 -35.51
C PHE A 515 13.99 22.80 -35.60
N VAL A 516 13.80 23.96 -34.97
CA VAL A 516 14.80 25.05 -34.95
C VAL A 516 16.14 24.60 -34.39
N LEU A 517 16.14 23.76 -33.35
CA LEU A 517 17.35 23.34 -32.65
C LEU A 517 18.05 22.14 -33.29
N THR A 518 17.29 21.17 -33.80
CA THR A 518 17.85 19.89 -34.25
C THR A 518 18.00 19.80 -35.77
N ALA A 519 17.07 20.34 -36.56
CA ALA A 519 17.10 20.18 -38.01
C ALA A 519 18.41 20.69 -38.66
N PRO A 520 18.97 21.87 -38.29
CA PRO A 520 20.24 22.33 -38.85
C PRO A 520 21.42 21.38 -38.60
N ARG A 521 21.43 20.73 -37.43
CA ARG A 521 22.49 19.80 -37.02
C ARG A 521 22.35 18.45 -37.71
N GLN A 522 21.11 17.94 -37.79
CA GLN A 522 20.84 16.66 -38.46
C GLN A 522 21.20 16.72 -39.94
N HIS A 523 20.94 17.85 -40.59
CA HIS A 523 21.18 18.04 -42.02
C HIS A 523 22.48 18.79 -42.33
N GLU A 524 23.38 18.98 -41.35
CA GLU A 524 24.58 19.83 -41.46
C GLU A 524 25.44 19.49 -42.68
N ALA A 525 25.67 18.20 -42.93
CA ALA A 525 26.46 17.74 -44.07
C ALA A 525 25.84 18.16 -45.41
N GLN A 526 24.51 18.07 -45.56
CA GLN A 526 23.82 18.47 -46.79
C GLN A 526 23.75 20.00 -46.91
N LEU A 527 23.48 20.69 -45.80
CA LEU A 527 23.30 22.14 -45.76
C LEU A 527 24.60 22.91 -46.02
N SER A 528 25.76 22.36 -45.66
CA SER A 528 27.08 22.98 -45.89
C SER A 528 27.69 22.65 -47.25
N SER A 529 27.32 21.52 -47.85
CA SER A 529 27.91 21.06 -49.12
C SER A 529 27.06 21.36 -50.35
N ILE A 530 25.73 21.47 -50.22
CA ILE A 530 24.81 21.59 -51.36
C ILE A 530 24.00 22.89 -51.26
N PRO A 531 24.31 23.94 -52.06
CA PRO A 531 23.62 25.23 -51.99
C PRO A 531 22.09 25.14 -52.17
N LEU A 532 21.63 24.21 -53.00
CA LEU A 532 20.21 23.96 -53.20
C LEU A 532 19.52 23.51 -51.91
N MET A 533 20.17 22.68 -51.09
CA MET A 533 19.59 22.19 -49.84
C MET A 533 19.49 23.29 -48.80
N THR A 534 20.47 24.19 -48.75
CA THR A 534 20.40 25.39 -47.90
C THR A 534 19.25 26.31 -48.33
N ALA A 535 19.04 26.51 -49.63
CA ALA A 535 17.94 27.31 -50.15
C ALA A 535 16.56 26.66 -49.87
N VAL A 536 16.46 25.33 -49.98
CA VAL A 536 15.25 24.59 -49.57
C VAL A 536 15.00 24.74 -48.08
N PHE A 537 16.03 24.62 -47.23
CA PHE A 537 15.87 24.80 -45.78
C PHE A 537 15.46 26.23 -45.43
N TYR A 538 16.00 27.24 -46.12
CA TYR A 538 15.54 28.62 -46.01
C TYR A 538 14.04 28.73 -46.34
N ASN A 539 13.59 28.13 -47.46
CA ASN A 539 12.19 28.09 -47.82
C ASN A 539 11.33 27.37 -46.78
N ASN A 540 11.80 26.24 -46.22
CA ASN A 540 11.12 25.50 -45.15
C ASN A 540 10.85 26.42 -43.95
N CYS A 541 11.88 27.13 -43.46
CA CYS A 541 11.71 28.04 -42.32
C CYS A 541 10.71 29.16 -42.62
N HIS A 542 10.74 29.74 -43.82
CA HIS A 542 9.82 30.80 -44.22
C HIS A 542 8.39 30.30 -44.43
N TYR A 543 8.23 29.08 -44.95
CA TYR A 543 6.94 28.40 -45.07
C TYR A 543 6.35 28.14 -43.68
N LEU A 544 7.12 27.58 -42.75
CA LEU A 544 6.69 27.37 -41.36
C LEU A 544 6.32 28.69 -40.67
N CYS A 545 7.07 29.78 -40.90
CA CYS A 545 6.69 31.09 -40.39
C CYS A 545 5.32 31.54 -40.91
N HIS A 546 5.07 31.37 -42.21
CA HIS A 546 3.78 31.72 -42.80
C HIS A 546 2.65 30.88 -42.21
N CYS A 547 2.81 29.56 -42.17
CA CYS A 547 1.85 28.64 -41.61
C CYS A 547 1.51 28.95 -40.15
N LEU A 548 2.51 29.28 -39.32
CA LEU A 548 2.30 29.71 -37.92
C LEU A 548 1.52 31.03 -37.82
N MET A 549 1.77 32.00 -38.70
CA MET A 549 1.01 33.25 -38.73
C MET A 549 -0.46 32.99 -39.09
N THR A 550 -0.72 32.16 -40.09
CA THR A 550 -2.07 31.80 -40.52
C THR A 550 -2.83 31.05 -39.42
N ALA A 551 -2.22 30.02 -38.83
CA ALA A 551 -2.81 29.28 -37.71
C ALA A 551 -3.06 30.17 -36.48
N SER A 552 -2.23 31.20 -36.25
CA SER A 552 -2.46 32.17 -35.18
C SER A 552 -3.70 33.03 -35.40
N VAL A 553 -4.14 33.22 -36.64
CA VAL A 553 -5.39 33.95 -36.95
C VAL A 553 -6.59 33.01 -36.84
N GLU A 554 -6.46 31.78 -37.33
CA GLU A 554 -7.57 30.83 -37.48
C GLU A 554 -7.90 30.08 -36.18
N LEU A 555 -6.88 29.60 -35.46
CA LEU A 555 -7.03 28.68 -34.34
C LEU A 555 -6.82 29.34 -32.97
N HIS A 556 -6.05 30.44 -32.90
CA HIS A 556 -5.67 31.04 -31.61
C HIS A 556 -6.87 31.42 -30.75
N ALA A 557 -7.90 32.06 -31.32
CA ALA A 557 -9.09 32.45 -30.56
C ALA A 557 -9.85 31.23 -29.98
N GLN A 558 -9.82 30.10 -30.68
CA GLN A 558 -10.48 28.86 -30.25
C GLN A 558 -9.68 28.18 -29.13
N VAL A 559 -8.36 28.08 -29.28
CA VAL A 559 -7.46 27.55 -28.24
C VAL A 559 -7.49 28.42 -26.98
N MET A 560 -7.47 29.75 -27.10
CA MET A 560 -7.58 30.66 -25.95
C MET A 560 -8.91 30.52 -25.21
N ARG A 561 -10.00 30.20 -25.93
CA ARG A 561 -11.30 29.90 -25.33
C ARG A 561 -11.26 28.59 -24.55
N ALA A 562 -10.67 27.53 -25.11
CA ALA A 562 -10.49 26.24 -24.44
C ALA A 562 -9.63 26.37 -23.16
N MET A 563 -8.62 27.27 -23.19
CA MET A 563 -7.80 27.61 -22.03
C MET A 563 -8.45 28.63 -21.07
N LYS A 564 -9.74 28.97 -21.25
CA LYS A 564 -10.48 29.95 -20.42
C LYS A 564 -9.78 31.30 -20.21
N GLY A 565 -8.97 31.73 -21.18
CA GLY A 565 -8.23 32.99 -21.09
C GLY A 565 -7.08 32.98 -20.08
N ALA A 566 -6.65 31.82 -19.58
CA ALA A 566 -5.38 31.70 -18.86
C ALA A 566 -4.26 32.17 -19.81
N SER A 567 -3.77 33.39 -19.56
CA SER A 567 -2.67 33.97 -20.32
C SER A 567 -1.38 33.29 -19.88
N CYS A 568 -1.16 32.07 -20.36
CA CYS A 568 0.20 31.60 -20.58
C CYS A 568 0.73 32.58 -21.62
N GLY A 569 1.66 33.48 -21.25
CA GLY A 569 2.20 34.53 -22.13
C GLY A 569 3.04 33.98 -23.28
N ILE A 570 2.51 32.96 -23.96
CA ILE A 570 3.16 32.07 -24.90
C ILE A 570 2.35 32.16 -26.21
N SER A 571 3.02 32.56 -27.28
CA SER A 571 2.41 32.73 -28.61
C SER A 571 3.10 31.86 -29.67
N LEU A 572 2.32 31.35 -30.63
CA LEU A 572 2.82 30.70 -31.85
C LEU A 572 3.85 31.57 -32.60
N ILE A 573 3.71 32.89 -32.48
CA ILE A 573 4.56 33.89 -33.14
C ILE A 573 5.98 33.90 -32.53
N GLU A 574 6.20 33.39 -31.31
CA GLU A 574 7.53 33.36 -30.67
C GLU A 574 8.55 32.49 -31.40
N SER A 575 8.08 31.50 -32.17
CA SER A 575 8.95 30.66 -32.99
C SER A 575 9.48 31.38 -34.23
N ILE A 576 8.78 32.43 -34.71
CA ILE A 576 9.08 33.12 -35.98
C ILE A 576 10.46 33.78 -35.99
N PRO A 577 10.87 34.59 -34.97
CA PRO A 577 12.19 35.19 -34.96
C PRO A 577 13.32 34.15 -35.01
N ARG A 578 13.14 33.01 -34.33
CA ARG A 578 14.16 31.96 -34.29
C ARG A 578 14.26 31.23 -35.64
N LEU A 579 13.13 30.90 -36.27
CA LEU A 579 13.10 30.32 -37.61
C LEU A 579 13.79 31.22 -38.63
N ARG A 580 13.45 32.52 -38.66
CA ARG A 580 14.08 33.50 -39.56
C ARG A 580 15.58 33.63 -39.31
N LYS A 581 15.99 33.67 -38.04
CA LYS A 581 17.41 33.77 -37.67
C LYS A 581 18.21 32.57 -38.17
N VAL A 582 17.74 31.36 -37.92
CA VAL A 582 18.44 30.13 -38.36
C VAL A 582 18.49 30.06 -39.89
N ALA A 583 17.40 30.40 -40.57
CA ALA A 583 17.34 30.44 -42.03
C ALA A 583 18.38 31.41 -42.62
N ALA A 584 18.41 32.64 -42.11
CA ALA A 584 19.34 33.68 -42.55
C ALA A 584 20.79 33.26 -42.32
N GLN A 585 21.12 32.76 -41.12
CA GLN A 585 22.49 32.36 -40.78
C GLN A 585 23.03 31.27 -41.71
N LEU A 586 22.23 30.24 -42.00
CA LEU A 586 22.64 29.15 -42.88
C LEU A 586 22.78 29.62 -44.33
N MET A 587 21.82 30.40 -44.83
CA MET A 587 21.84 30.91 -46.20
C MET A 587 22.99 31.89 -46.43
N GLU A 588 23.23 32.82 -45.50
CA GLU A 588 24.36 33.75 -45.56
C GLU A 588 25.70 33.00 -45.53
N GLY A 589 25.85 32.01 -44.65
CA GLY A 589 27.04 31.16 -44.59
C GLY A 589 27.32 30.48 -45.93
N GLN A 590 26.29 29.89 -46.54
CA GLN A 590 26.42 29.22 -47.84
C GLN A 590 26.75 30.21 -48.96
N LEU A 591 26.10 31.37 -49.00
CA LEU A 591 26.41 32.40 -49.99
C LEU A 591 27.85 32.91 -49.87
N MET A 592 28.36 33.07 -48.65
CA MET A 592 29.77 33.42 -48.44
C MET A 592 30.72 32.33 -48.95
N GLN A 593 30.42 31.07 -48.70
CA GLN A 593 31.21 29.93 -49.19
C GLN A 593 31.20 29.86 -50.72
N CYS A 594 30.03 29.97 -51.35
CA CYS A 594 29.91 30.02 -52.81
C CYS A 594 30.69 31.19 -53.42
N ARG A 595 30.62 32.39 -52.82
CA ARG A 595 31.39 33.56 -53.27
C ARG A 595 32.89 33.31 -53.21
N ARG A 596 33.38 32.68 -52.13
CA ARG A 596 34.80 32.31 -52.00
C ARG A 596 35.21 31.32 -53.07
N GLN A 597 34.43 30.25 -53.28
CA GLN A 597 34.70 29.24 -54.31
C GLN A 597 34.75 29.85 -55.71
N ILE A 598 33.77 30.69 -56.08
CA ILE A 598 33.75 31.39 -57.37
C ILE A 598 34.98 32.30 -57.50
N SER A 599 35.34 33.03 -56.44
CA SER A 599 36.51 33.91 -56.47
C SER A 599 37.81 33.12 -56.68
N THR A 600 37.98 31.97 -56.02
CA THR A 600 39.13 31.09 -56.23
C THR A 600 39.18 30.57 -57.66
N ILE A 601 38.06 30.08 -58.20
CA ILE A 601 37.97 29.60 -59.60
C ILE A 601 38.37 30.70 -60.59
N LEU A 602 37.89 31.92 -60.39
CA LEU A 602 38.20 33.05 -61.26
C LEU A 602 39.68 33.46 -61.19
N VAL A 603 40.32 33.34 -60.02
CA VAL A 603 41.77 33.60 -59.85
C VAL A 603 42.61 32.50 -60.50
N ASP A 604 42.19 31.24 -60.38
CA ASP A 604 42.85 30.09 -61.02
C ASP A 604 42.75 30.16 -62.56
N GLU A 605 41.61 30.63 -63.10
CA GLU A 605 41.45 30.87 -64.55
C GLU A 605 42.27 32.05 -65.08
N GLN A 606 42.60 33.04 -64.25
CA GLN A 606 43.49 34.15 -64.63
C GLN A 606 44.98 33.78 -64.56
N SER A 607 45.32 32.74 -63.77
CA SER A 607 46.69 32.24 -63.61
C SER A 607 47.02 31.03 -64.50
N SER A 608 46.04 30.50 -65.25
CA SER A 608 46.27 29.46 -66.27
C SER A 608 47.00 30.05 -67.50
N PRO A 609 48.20 29.56 -67.87
CA PRO A 609 49.05 30.14 -68.91
C PRO A 609 48.61 29.86 -70.35
N TYR A 610 47.36 29.42 -70.57
CA TYR A 610 46.82 29.12 -71.89
C TYR A 610 45.63 30.04 -72.21
N LYS A 611 45.92 31.33 -72.44
CA LYS A 611 45.04 32.23 -73.19
C LYS A 611 45.85 32.89 -74.31
N LEU A 612 45.49 32.51 -75.53
CA LEU A 612 46.04 32.78 -76.88
C LEU A 612 47.27 31.97 -77.28
#